data_AF-A0A3A5UYZ7-F1
#
_entry.id   AF-A0A3A5UYZ7-F1
#
_cell.length_a   1.000
_cell.length_b   1.000
_cell.length_c   1.000
_cell.angle_alpha   90.00
_cell.angle_beta   90.00
_cell.angle_gamma   90.00
#
_symmetry.space_group_name_H-M   'P 1'
#
loop_
_entity.id
_entity.type
_entity.pdbx_description
1 polymer ?
#
loop_
_entity_poly.entity_id
_entity_poly.type
_entity_poly.pdbx_seq_one_letter_code
_entity_poly.pdbx_strand_id
1 'polypeptide(L)'
;MLRPDGPIRKARHFLNHLLFSGKETIILDPSLDDAAPPTAPIREWILLNENIEQLTLEFSATSPRDHRQLDGNKLTKGIKAQYSPINPSSISIPLDIQLQRERERRQPDIVDDNQYLPFESRDHIFYLDYSDLFRKTPPGQTIPREFSSWPVIGGITKDGKRTPTIDPRPFTPISTGINVSDSRHGHGTGLGQNVTTWSASRLHDWLKCPRSGWLNRVLKANQEELQSEDLDSRTHGNLLHFIHHDILCHILKMKIGEEFDSINENRENISIGNSYLSKNEVMKVALESLDSRAPWLDRTDAVSIHRLQVLTGMNREQYNEWLANPTPVEPKGRIGTIIEAEFSISDGMPIGIEWDTDNYDEDGIEIDIPSEITSPHMQKLPPIRVKGQIDRVDQVPFDKDGKLWFNKDGDNSIAPLKLTDSDWKPKRLIIIRDLKTSESKSSKERHNIGLLEELQLAIYARAWEIAHPGDLVVGVGISLFSHKTSHNLEISNVFPHINKLDIGIISRTTEDLYRFPNENNNPSSDQFRAWLTHRLSVSLGVANNAKLGKVHPTPSKKVCTYCSVKQICDVKMEDGF
;
A
#
# COMPACT_ATOMS: atom_id res chain seq x y z
N MET A 1 -23.40 -16.47 39.79
CA MET A 1 -23.70 -15.87 38.47
C MET A 1 -25.09 -15.26 38.52
N LEU A 2 -25.23 -13.96 38.30
CA LEU A 2 -26.53 -13.32 38.12
C LEU A 2 -27.16 -13.84 36.83
N ARG A 3 -28.46 -14.13 36.83
CA ARG A 3 -29.14 -14.59 35.61
C ARG A 3 -29.03 -13.47 34.55
N PRO A 4 -28.69 -13.80 33.28
CA PRO A 4 -28.52 -12.80 32.21
C PRO A 4 -29.73 -11.89 31.99
N ASP A 5 -30.93 -12.32 32.40
CA ASP A 5 -32.19 -11.60 32.24
C ASP A 5 -32.59 -10.71 33.44
N GLY A 6 -31.75 -10.62 34.48
CA GLY A 6 -32.03 -9.78 35.65
C GLY A 6 -32.25 -8.29 35.31
N PRO A 7 -31.36 -7.64 34.53
CA PRO A 7 -31.50 -6.23 34.15
C PRO A 7 -32.77 -5.92 33.35
N ILE A 8 -33.12 -6.76 32.36
CA ILE A 8 -34.30 -6.53 31.50
C ILE A 8 -35.60 -6.67 32.30
N ARG A 9 -35.68 -7.63 33.24
CA ARG A 9 -36.83 -7.77 34.15
C ARG A 9 -37.00 -6.56 35.06
N LYS A 10 -35.88 -6.05 35.59
CA LYS A 10 -35.86 -4.86 36.44
C LYS A 10 -36.32 -3.61 35.65
N ALA A 11 -35.87 -3.48 34.40
CA ALA A 11 -36.30 -2.39 33.51
C ALA A 11 -37.81 -2.44 33.21
N ARG A 12 -38.38 -3.61 32.90
CA ARG A 12 -39.84 -3.76 32.72
C ARG A 12 -40.63 -3.39 33.98
N HIS A 13 -40.13 -3.80 35.14
CA HIS A 13 -40.76 -3.47 36.42
C HIS A 13 -40.77 -1.95 36.68
N PHE A 14 -39.65 -1.26 36.44
CA PHE A 14 -39.59 0.19 36.55
C PHE A 14 -40.47 0.91 35.54
N LEU A 15 -40.53 0.44 34.29
CA LEU A 15 -41.41 1.01 33.27
C LEU A 15 -42.87 0.94 33.71
N ASN A 16 -43.34 -0.20 34.21
CA ASN A 16 -44.69 -0.31 34.77
C ASN A 16 -44.93 0.68 35.91
N HIS A 17 -43.98 0.80 36.85
CA HIS A 17 -44.11 1.79 37.92
C HIS A 17 -44.24 3.22 37.40
N LEU A 18 -43.44 3.60 36.40
CA LEU A 18 -43.50 4.94 35.80
C LEU A 18 -44.85 5.18 35.11
N LEU A 19 -45.32 4.21 34.31
CA LEU A 19 -46.60 4.30 33.61
C LEU A 19 -47.78 4.53 34.56
N PHE A 20 -47.78 3.89 35.74
CA PHE A 20 -48.84 4.00 36.74
C PHE A 20 -48.58 5.07 37.82
N SER A 21 -47.49 5.83 37.72
CA SER A 21 -47.11 6.82 38.75
C SER A 21 -47.90 8.13 38.68
N GLY A 22 -48.55 8.42 37.56
CA GLY A 22 -49.27 9.68 37.32
C GLY A 22 -50.62 9.49 36.65
N LYS A 23 -51.42 10.55 36.60
CA LYS A 23 -52.67 10.58 35.82
C LYS A 23 -52.41 10.59 34.31
N GLU A 24 -51.25 11.09 33.91
CA GLU A 24 -50.77 11.16 32.54
C GLU A 24 -49.25 10.92 32.56
N THR A 25 -48.76 10.07 31.67
CA THR A 25 -47.33 9.72 31.55
C THR A 25 -46.89 10.00 30.12
N ILE A 26 -45.92 10.91 29.96
CA ILE A 26 -45.36 11.27 28.66
C ILE A 26 -44.08 10.47 28.44
N ILE A 27 -44.04 9.68 27.36
CA ILE A 27 -42.85 8.95 26.93
C ILE A 27 -42.28 9.68 25.72
N LEU A 28 -41.00 10.06 25.80
CA LEU A 28 -40.27 10.60 24.67
C LEU A 28 -39.76 9.43 23.83
N ASP A 29 -40.26 9.30 22.61
CA ASP A 29 -39.83 8.26 21.67
C ASP A 29 -38.65 8.77 20.82
N PRO A 30 -37.43 8.24 21.01
CA PRO A 30 -36.28 8.60 20.20
C PRO A 30 -36.22 7.80 18.89
N SER A 31 -37.27 7.10 18.47
CA SER A 31 -37.29 6.29 17.24
C SER A 31 -36.94 7.04 15.94
N LEU A 32 -36.96 8.37 15.96
CA LEU A 32 -36.50 9.23 14.86
C LEU A 32 -34.97 9.47 14.86
N ASP A 33 -34.27 9.10 15.92
CA ASP A 33 -32.80 9.13 16.04
C ASP A 33 -32.25 7.71 15.89
N ASP A 34 -31.75 7.39 14.70
CA ASP A 34 -31.17 6.08 14.37
C ASP A 34 -29.98 5.70 15.29
N ALA A 35 -29.34 6.68 15.94
CA ALA A 35 -28.23 6.44 16.87
C ALA A 35 -28.69 6.09 18.30
N ALA A 36 -29.97 6.28 18.63
CA ALA A 36 -30.51 6.12 19.98
C ALA A 36 -31.90 5.46 19.99
N PRO A 37 -32.06 4.22 19.51
CA PRO A 37 -33.36 3.57 19.43
C PRO A 37 -34.00 3.39 20.83
N PRO A 38 -35.34 3.35 20.92
CA PRO A 38 -36.03 3.12 22.18
C PRO A 38 -35.61 1.78 22.79
N THR A 39 -35.44 1.77 24.11
CA THR A 39 -35.08 0.55 24.84
C THR A 39 -36.15 -0.53 24.66
N ALA A 40 -35.74 -1.81 24.68
CA ALA A 40 -36.63 -2.94 24.40
C ALA A 40 -37.95 -2.93 25.21
N PRO A 41 -37.99 -2.62 26.52
CA PRO A 41 -39.27 -2.55 27.26
C PRO A 41 -40.24 -1.49 26.76
N ILE A 42 -39.72 -0.32 26.32
CA ILE A 42 -40.54 0.76 25.77
C ILE A 42 -41.08 0.34 24.41
N ARG A 43 -40.23 -0.25 23.56
CA ARG A 43 -40.64 -0.75 22.24
C ARG A 43 -41.67 -1.87 22.34
N GLU A 44 -41.48 -2.81 23.26
CA GLU A 44 -42.44 -3.88 23.58
C GLU A 44 -43.77 -3.30 24.04
N TRP A 45 -43.74 -2.33 24.95
CA TRP A 45 -44.95 -1.68 25.46
C TRP A 45 -45.70 -0.91 24.36
N ILE A 46 -45.00 -0.14 23.51
CA ILE A 46 -45.59 0.58 22.38
C ILE A 46 -46.32 -0.39 21.43
N LEU A 47 -45.71 -1.55 21.13
CA LEU A 47 -46.31 -2.55 20.24
C LEU A 47 -47.56 -3.23 20.81
N LEU A 48 -47.70 -3.29 22.13
CA LEU A 48 -48.80 -3.97 22.82
C LEU A 48 -49.97 -3.06 23.17
N ASN A 49 -49.85 -1.74 22.97
CA ASN A 49 -50.88 -0.77 23.34
C ASN A 49 -51.35 -0.01 22.09
N GLU A 50 -52.63 -0.17 21.76
CA GLU A 50 -53.24 0.42 20.55
C GLU A 50 -53.79 1.84 20.79
N ASN A 51 -53.90 2.28 22.05
CA ASN A 51 -54.38 3.61 22.44
C ASN A 51 -53.24 4.62 22.60
N ILE A 52 -52.35 4.72 21.61
CA ILE A 52 -51.25 5.67 21.61
C ILE A 52 -51.64 6.84 20.70
N GLU A 53 -51.90 8.00 21.31
CA GLU A 53 -52.04 9.24 20.55
C GLU A 53 -50.64 9.81 20.30
N GLN A 54 -50.14 9.67 19.06
CA GLN A 54 -48.85 10.24 18.69
C GLN A 54 -48.99 11.74 18.54
N LEU A 55 -48.51 12.48 19.55
CA LEU A 55 -48.58 13.92 19.58
C LEU A 55 -47.23 14.51 19.14
N THR A 56 -47.21 15.12 17.96
CA THR A 56 -46.06 15.91 17.51
C THR A 56 -46.23 17.33 18.05
N LEU A 57 -45.43 17.69 19.05
CA LEU A 57 -45.43 19.03 19.61
C LEU A 57 -44.68 19.98 18.66
N GLU A 58 -45.42 20.80 17.90
CA GLU A 58 -44.85 21.94 17.19
C GLU A 58 -44.52 23.05 18.20
N PHE A 59 -43.30 23.03 18.72
CA PHE A 59 -42.81 24.14 19.53
C PHE A 59 -42.49 25.33 18.61
N SER A 60 -43.12 26.47 18.88
CA SER A 60 -42.61 27.74 18.38
C SER A 60 -41.20 27.95 18.93
N ALA A 61 -40.28 28.46 18.10
CA ALA A 61 -38.94 28.78 18.60
C ALA A 61 -39.08 29.83 19.70
N THR A 62 -38.64 29.47 20.92
CA THR A 62 -38.73 30.34 22.10
C THR A 62 -37.37 30.82 22.53
N SER A 63 -36.30 30.06 22.23
CA SER A 63 -34.94 30.43 22.54
C SER A 63 -34.15 30.89 21.29
N PRO A 64 -33.08 31.70 21.47
CA PRO A 64 -32.16 32.01 20.39
C PRO A 64 -31.56 30.77 19.70
N ARG A 65 -31.42 29.65 20.42
CA ARG A 65 -30.96 28.38 19.86
C ARG A 65 -31.99 27.81 18.89
N ASP A 66 -33.26 27.82 19.26
CA ASP A 66 -34.35 27.28 18.42
C ASP A 66 -34.51 28.10 17.14
N HIS A 67 -34.44 29.44 17.24
CA HIS A 67 -34.46 30.31 16.06
C HIS A 67 -33.29 30.01 15.10
N ARG A 68 -32.09 29.75 15.64
CA ARG A 68 -30.93 29.36 14.82
C ARG A 68 -31.10 27.98 14.18
N GLN A 69 -31.66 27.00 14.89
CA GLN A 69 -31.94 25.68 14.35
C GLN A 69 -33.00 25.73 13.24
N LEU A 70 -34.07 26.51 13.45
CA LEU A 70 -35.08 26.78 12.42
C LEU A 70 -34.47 27.46 11.18
N ASP A 71 -33.62 28.47 11.37
CA ASP A 71 -32.94 29.15 10.26
C ASP A 71 -31.99 28.20 9.51
N GLY A 72 -31.25 27.34 10.21
CA GLY A 72 -30.46 26.28 9.59
C GLY A 72 -31.31 25.35 8.72
N ASN A 73 -32.44 24.87 9.25
CA ASN A 73 -33.38 24.02 8.51
C ASN A 73 -33.99 24.72 7.29
N LYS A 74 -34.30 26.03 7.40
CA LYS A 74 -34.77 26.84 6.28
C LYS A 74 -33.71 26.94 5.19
N LEU A 75 -32.46 27.23 5.55
CA LEU A 75 -31.36 27.35 4.59
C LEU A 75 -31.09 26.04 3.84
N THR A 76 -31.14 24.89 4.53
CA THR A 76 -31.03 23.57 3.89
C THR A 76 -32.13 23.33 2.84
N LYS A 77 -33.30 23.94 3.01
CA LYS A 77 -34.44 23.88 2.08
C LYS A 77 -34.44 25.00 1.04
N GLY A 78 -33.41 25.85 0.98
CA GLY A 78 -33.36 27.02 0.10
C GLY A 78 -34.33 28.14 0.49
N ILE A 79 -34.86 28.12 1.71
CA ILE A 79 -35.78 29.13 2.24
C ILE A 79 -34.98 30.22 2.95
N LYS A 80 -35.40 31.48 2.77
CA LYS A 80 -34.78 32.63 3.43
C LYS A 80 -34.84 32.50 4.95
N ALA A 81 -33.68 32.48 5.59
CA ALA A 81 -33.55 32.55 7.05
C ALA A 81 -33.88 33.95 7.58
N GLN A 82 -34.30 34.02 8.84
CA GLN A 82 -34.53 35.28 9.54
C GLN A 82 -33.20 35.97 9.87
N TYR A 83 -32.20 35.21 10.31
CA TYR A 83 -30.86 35.68 10.61
C TYR A 83 -29.82 35.06 9.68
N SER A 84 -28.74 35.81 9.42
CA SER A 84 -27.60 35.29 8.68
C SER A 84 -26.84 34.23 9.50
N PRO A 85 -26.29 33.19 8.85
CA PRO A 85 -25.42 32.23 9.52
C PRO A 85 -24.20 32.89 10.15
N ILE A 86 -23.80 32.37 11.32
CA ILE A 86 -22.63 32.85 12.06
C ILE A 86 -21.37 32.75 11.19
N ASN A 87 -21.25 31.64 10.45
CA ASN A 87 -20.22 31.44 9.44
C ASN A 87 -20.88 31.08 8.11
N PRO A 88 -21.02 32.03 7.16
CA PRO A 88 -21.59 31.73 5.85
C PRO A 88 -20.85 30.62 5.08
N SER A 89 -19.54 30.45 5.30
CA SER A 89 -18.75 29.42 4.64
C SER A 89 -19.08 27.99 5.12
N SER A 90 -19.67 27.85 6.31
CA SER A 90 -20.02 26.52 6.87
C SER A 90 -21.34 25.96 6.35
N ILE A 91 -22.17 26.77 5.66
CA ILE A 91 -23.47 26.34 5.13
C ILE A 91 -23.34 25.16 4.16
N SER A 92 -22.21 25.08 3.44
CA SER A 92 -21.96 24.02 2.46
C SER A 92 -21.39 22.74 3.06
N ILE A 93 -20.94 22.72 4.33
CA ILE A 93 -20.33 21.53 4.94
C ILE A 93 -21.26 20.31 4.89
N PRO A 94 -22.56 20.41 5.25
CA PRO A 94 -23.47 19.27 5.15
C PRO A 94 -23.65 18.72 3.72
N LEU A 95 -23.34 19.53 2.70
CA LEU A 95 -23.45 19.13 1.29
C LEU A 95 -22.17 18.45 0.77
N ASP A 96 -21.03 18.57 1.47
CA ASP A 96 -19.73 18.10 0.98
C ASP A 96 -19.75 16.58 0.69
N ILE A 97 -20.41 15.79 1.54
CA ILE A 97 -20.58 14.33 1.32
C ILE A 97 -21.38 14.06 0.05
N GLN A 98 -22.53 14.73 -0.10
CA GLN A 98 -23.42 14.53 -1.24
C GLN A 98 -22.72 14.93 -2.54
N LEU A 99 -22.04 16.07 -2.55
CA LEU A 99 -21.25 16.55 -3.68
C LEU A 99 -20.12 15.58 -4.03
N GLN A 100 -19.40 15.07 -3.05
CA GLN A 100 -18.31 14.12 -3.27
C GLN A 100 -18.83 12.78 -3.83
N ARG A 101 -19.91 12.23 -3.29
CA ARG A 101 -20.57 11.01 -3.81
C ARG A 101 -21.14 11.21 -5.20
N GLU A 102 -21.61 12.40 -5.50
CA GLU A 102 -22.11 12.77 -6.82
C GLU A 102 -20.97 12.79 -7.85
N ARG A 103 -19.83 13.41 -7.53
CA ARG A 103 -18.62 13.39 -8.36
C ARG A 103 -18.11 11.98 -8.64
N GLU A 104 -18.11 11.12 -7.61
CA GLU A 104 -17.75 9.70 -7.75
C GLU A 104 -18.68 8.95 -8.71
N ARG A 105 -20.01 9.19 -8.64
CA ARG A 105 -20.97 8.58 -9.57
C ARG A 105 -20.82 9.07 -11.01
N ARG A 106 -20.27 10.26 -11.21
CA ARG A 106 -19.96 10.83 -12.53
C ARG A 106 -18.58 10.42 -13.06
N GLN A 107 -17.77 9.70 -12.28
CA GLN A 107 -16.50 9.19 -12.78
C GLN A 107 -16.78 8.31 -14.02
N PRO A 108 -16.11 8.57 -15.16
CA PRO A 108 -16.27 7.73 -16.33
C PRO A 108 -15.75 6.31 -16.03
N ASP A 109 -16.56 5.31 -16.37
CA ASP A 109 -16.23 3.89 -16.19
C ASP A 109 -16.62 3.03 -17.40
N ILE A 110 -17.35 3.59 -18.37
CA ILE A 110 -17.71 2.91 -19.62
C ILE A 110 -16.85 3.49 -20.72
N VAL A 111 -16.23 2.63 -21.52
CA VAL A 111 -15.47 3.04 -22.70
C VAL A 111 -16.41 3.08 -23.92
N ASP A 112 -16.25 4.07 -24.79
CA ASP A 112 -17.06 4.22 -26.01
C ASP A 112 -16.66 3.20 -27.09
N ASP A 113 -16.67 3.56 -28.38
CA ASP A 113 -16.10 2.74 -29.46
C ASP A 113 -14.59 2.52 -29.31
N ASN A 114 -13.94 3.32 -28.46
CA ASN A 114 -12.54 3.21 -28.09
C ASN A 114 -12.39 2.28 -26.88
N GLN A 115 -11.41 1.38 -26.92
CA GLN A 115 -11.16 0.35 -25.91
C GLN A 115 -10.84 0.86 -24.48
N TYR A 116 -10.36 2.09 -24.39
CA TYR A 116 -9.90 2.74 -23.15
C TYR A 116 -10.59 4.11 -23.01
N LEU A 117 -10.65 4.63 -21.79
CA LEU A 117 -11.18 5.96 -21.55
C LEU A 117 -10.31 7.03 -22.27
N PRO A 118 -10.92 8.07 -22.84
CA PRO A 118 -10.21 9.21 -23.42
C PRO A 118 -9.22 9.85 -22.44
N PHE A 119 -8.18 10.48 -22.96
CA PHE A 119 -7.14 11.10 -22.13
C PHE A 119 -7.72 12.21 -21.23
N GLU A 120 -8.73 12.92 -21.73
CA GLU A 120 -9.45 13.99 -21.04
C GLU A 120 -10.24 13.47 -19.83
N SER A 121 -10.56 12.17 -19.77
CA SER A 121 -11.24 11.58 -18.62
C SER A 121 -10.43 11.63 -17.32
N ARG A 122 -9.10 11.82 -17.41
CA ARG A 122 -8.18 11.90 -16.25
C ARG A 122 -8.62 12.91 -15.19
N ASP A 123 -9.18 14.02 -15.63
CA ASP A 123 -9.65 15.13 -14.79
C ASP A 123 -10.93 14.81 -14.01
N HIS A 124 -11.55 13.66 -14.30
CA HIS A 124 -12.77 13.17 -13.65
C HIS A 124 -12.54 11.87 -12.86
N ILE A 125 -11.31 11.38 -12.76
CA ILE A 125 -10.98 10.18 -11.98
C ILE A 125 -10.64 10.56 -10.54
N PHE A 126 -11.36 9.97 -9.58
CA PHE A 126 -11.19 10.18 -8.14
C PHE A 126 -10.57 8.96 -7.45
N TYR A 127 -10.81 7.78 -7.99
CA TYR A 127 -10.23 6.54 -7.49
C TYR A 127 -10.04 5.54 -8.62
N LEU A 128 -9.23 4.53 -8.37
CA LEU A 128 -9.05 3.38 -9.25
C LEU A 128 -9.35 2.09 -8.47
N ASP A 129 -9.93 1.09 -9.14
CA ASP A 129 -9.92 -0.27 -8.62
C ASP A 129 -8.54 -0.86 -8.87
N TYR A 130 -7.81 -1.16 -7.80
CA TYR A 130 -6.43 -1.60 -7.90
C TYR A 130 -6.26 -2.91 -8.68
N SER A 131 -7.32 -3.71 -8.81
CA SER A 131 -7.31 -4.89 -9.66
C SER A 131 -7.13 -4.58 -11.15
N ASP A 132 -7.45 -3.36 -11.58
CA ASP A 132 -7.30 -2.93 -12.96
C ASP A 132 -5.84 -2.67 -13.34
N LEU A 133 -4.96 -2.45 -12.37
CA LEU A 133 -3.52 -2.23 -12.64
C LEU A 133 -2.85 -3.50 -13.18
N PHE A 134 -3.30 -4.68 -12.75
CA PHE A 134 -2.74 -5.98 -13.17
C PHE A 134 -3.72 -6.83 -13.98
N ARG A 135 -4.80 -6.22 -14.48
CA ARG A 135 -5.78 -6.94 -15.30
C ARG A 135 -5.16 -7.32 -16.65
N LYS A 136 -5.62 -8.43 -17.23
CA LYS A 136 -5.27 -8.79 -18.60
C LYS A 136 -6.18 -8.09 -19.58
N THR A 137 -5.63 -7.68 -20.72
CA THR A 137 -6.41 -7.19 -21.85
C THR A 137 -7.38 -8.27 -22.33
N PRO A 138 -8.68 -7.96 -22.50
CA PRO A 138 -9.64 -8.89 -23.06
C PRO A 138 -9.24 -9.37 -24.47
N PRO A 139 -9.55 -10.63 -24.85
CA PRO A 139 -9.27 -11.13 -26.19
C PRO A 139 -9.91 -10.27 -27.29
N GLY A 140 -9.18 -10.04 -28.38
CA GLY A 140 -9.63 -9.23 -29.51
C GLY A 140 -9.40 -7.72 -29.34
N GLN A 141 -8.85 -7.29 -28.21
CA GLN A 141 -8.53 -5.90 -27.95
C GLN A 141 -7.01 -5.64 -27.93
N THR A 142 -6.59 -4.41 -28.19
CA THR A 142 -5.17 -4.02 -28.30
C THR A 142 -4.57 -3.83 -26.91
N ILE A 143 -3.44 -4.44 -26.59
CA ILE A 143 -2.82 -4.29 -25.26
C ILE A 143 -2.37 -2.83 -25.01
N PRO A 144 -2.31 -2.35 -23.75
CA PRO A 144 -1.92 -0.96 -23.46
C PRO A 144 -0.63 -0.53 -24.14
N ARG A 145 0.39 -1.39 -24.11
CA ARG A 145 1.71 -1.11 -24.69
C ARG A 145 1.66 -0.83 -26.19
N GLU A 146 0.68 -1.40 -26.91
CA GLU A 146 0.49 -1.23 -28.36
C GLU A 146 -0.69 -0.30 -28.69
N PHE A 147 -1.33 0.32 -27.68
CA PHE A 147 -2.45 1.22 -27.94
C PHE A 147 -1.97 2.55 -28.52
N SER A 148 -2.75 3.19 -29.40
CA SER A 148 -2.33 4.42 -30.09
C SER A 148 -2.07 5.58 -29.12
N SER A 149 -2.86 5.67 -28.06
CA SER A 149 -2.66 6.60 -26.95
C SER A 149 -2.08 5.86 -25.73
N TRP A 150 -1.05 6.40 -25.09
CA TRP A 150 -0.49 5.82 -23.87
C TRP A 150 -0.03 6.97 -22.95
N PRO A 151 -0.22 6.88 -21.63
CA PRO A 151 -0.79 5.76 -20.87
C PRO A 151 -2.32 5.68 -20.95
N VAL A 152 -2.86 4.47 -20.84
CA VAL A 152 -4.31 4.20 -20.93
C VAL A 152 -4.98 4.15 -19.55
N ILE A 153 -6.26 4.53 -19.50
CA ILE A 153 -7.14 4.28 -18.37
C ILE A 153 -8.21 3.28 -18.80
N GLY A 154 -8.31 2.16 -18.08
CA GLY A 154 -9.26 1.11 -18.34
C GLY A 154 -10.69 1.50 -17.97
N GLY A 155 -11.64 0.78 -18.56
CA GLY A 155 -13.06 0.88 -18.25
C GLY A 155 -13.79 -0.37 -18.73
N ILE A 156 -15.12 -0.36 -18.61
CA ILE A 156 -16.02 -1.43 -19.00
C ILE A 156 -16.31 -1.30 -20.49
N THR A 157 -15.98 -2.34 -21.26
CA THR A 157 -16.26 -2.42 -22.70
C THR A 157 -17.73 -2.74 -22.97
N LYS A 158 -18.16 -2.60 -24.23
CA LYS A 158 -19.52 -2.97 -24.66
C LYS A 158 -19.91 -4.42 -24.33
N ASP A 159 -18.93 -5.32 -24.28
CA ASP A 159 -19.11 -6.73 -23.91
C ASP A 159 -19.14 -6.95 -22.38
N GLY A 160 -19.11 -5.87 -21.58
CA GLY A 160 -19.08 -5.91 -20.12
C GLY A 160 -17.74 -6.32 -19.51
N LYS A 161 -16.67 -6.43 -20.31
CA LYS A 161 -15.33 -6.78 -19.83
C LYS A 161 -14.56 -5.53 -19.45
N ARG A 162 -13.80 -5.57 -18.36
CA ARG A 162 -12.97 -4.45 -17.94
C ARG A 162 -11.56 -4.53 -18.53
N THR A 163 -11.01 -3.40 -18.94
CA THR A 163 -9.66 -3.29 -19.51
C THR A 163 -8.62 -2.87 -18.45
N PRO A 164 -7.33 -3.16 -18.66
CA PRO A 164 -6.28 -2.72 -17.74
C PRO A 164 -6.07 -1.21 -17.72
N THR A 165 -5.53 -0.72 -16.61
CA THR A 165 -5.19 0.68 -16.38
C THR A 165 -3.70 0.84 -16.09
N ILE A 166 -3.06 1.81 -16.74
CA ILE A 166 -1.73 2.29 -16.32
C ILE A 166 -1.94 3.33 -15.22
N ASP A 167 -1.17 3.24 -14.13
CA ASP A 167 -1.43 4.01 -12.91
C ASP A 167 -1.65 5.52 -13.21
N PRO A 168 -2.89 6.01 -13.09
CA PRO A 168 -3.22 7.38 -13.45
C PRO A 168 -2.81 8.38 -12.37
N ARG A 169 -2.34 7.91 -11.21
CA ARG A 169 -2.03 8.75 -10.06
C ARG A 169 -0.75 9.58 -10.28
N PRO A 170 -0.62 10.72 -9.56
CA PRO A 170 -1.63 11.30 -8.67
C PRO A 170 -2.82 11.86 -9.45
N PHE A 171 -4.01 11.75 -8.87
CA PHE A 171 -5.22 12.34 -9.45
C PHE A 171 -5.19 13.87 -9.38
N THR A 172 -5.88 14.51 -10.32
CA THR A 172 -6.04 15.98 -10.36
C THR A 172 -7.48 16.32 -10.74
N PRO A 173 -8.46 15.93 -9.90
CA PRO A 173 -9.86 16.13 -10.25
C PRO A 173 -10.19 17.62 -10.41
N ILE A 174 -11.10 17.96 -11.31
CA ILE A 174 -11.55 19.36 -11.50
C ILE A 174 -12.32 19.89 -10.30
N SER A 175 -12.13 21.16 -9.94
CA SER A 175 -12.87 21.83 -8.87
C SER A 175 -14.37 21.93 -9.17
N THR A 176 -15.20 22.05 -8.14
CA THR A 176 -16.66 22.23 -8.28
C THR A 176 -17.05 23.63 -8.75
N GLY A 177 -16.15 24.61 -8.62
CA GLY A 177 -16.41 26.04 -8.86
C GLY A 177 -16.96 26.77 -7.63
N ILE A 178 -17.23 26.06 -6.54
CA ILE A 178 -17.72 26.62 -5.27
C ILE A 178 -16.53 26.84 -4.34
N ASN A 179 -15.98 28.07 -4.34
CA ASN A 179 -14.75 28.43 -3.62
C ASN A 179 -14.66 27.87 -2.19
N VAL A 180 -15.70 28.05 -1.36
CA VAL A 180 -15.67 27.57 0.03
C VAL A 180 -15.62 26.05 0.17
N SER A 181 -16.26 25.29 -0.73
CA SER A 181 -16.19 23.82 -0.74
C SER A 181 -14.86 23.37 -1.34
N ASP A 182 -14.47 23.94 -2.48
CA ASP A 182 -13.21 23.66 -3.17
C ASP A 182 -11.99 23.89 -2.28
N SER A 183 -11.99 24.96 -1.48
CA SER A 183 -10.93 25.23 -0.50
C SER A 183 -10.82 24.13 0.56
N ARG A 184 -11.94 23.59 1.06
CA ARG A 184 -11.94 22.44 1.99
C ARG A 184 -11.52 21.15 1.29
N HIS A 185 -11.76 21.05 -0.02
CA HIS A 185 -11.51 19.88 -0.87
C HIS A 185 -10.17 19.87 -1.58
N GLY A 186 -9.20 20.65 -1.08
CA GLY A 186 -7.81 20.60 -1.55
C GLY A 186 -7.58 21.29 -2.89
N HIS A 187 -8.49 22.20 -3.28
CA HIS A 187 -8.33 23.12 -4.41
C HIS A 187 -8.00 24.55 -3.96
N GLY A 188 -7.88 24.79 -2.65
CA GLY A 188 -7.50 26.09 -2.08
C GLY A 188 -5.99 26.35 -2.11
N THR A 189 -5.60 27.61 -1.89
CA THR A 189 -4.20 28.03 -1.80
C THR A 189 -3.65 27.91 -0.38
N GLY A 190 -2.32 27.82 -0.24
CA GLY A 190 -1.65 27.90 1.08
C GLY A 190 -1.44 26.56 1.80
N LEU A 191 -1.80 25.43 1.17
CA LEU A 191 -1.59 24.09 1.71
C LEU A 191 -0.31 23.41 1.19
N GLY A 192 0.50 24.14 0.40
CA GLY A 192 1.73 23.64 -0.19
C GLY A 192 2.72 23.14 0.86
N GLN A 193 3.37 22.01 0.58
CA GLN A 193 4.31 21.37 1.48
C GLN A 193 5.74 21.47 0.95
N ASN A 194 6.66 21.95 1.79
CA ASN A 194 8.08 21.85 1.48
C ASN A 194 8.67 20.64 2.19
N VAL A 195 8.76 19.52 1.47
CA VAL A 195 9.33 18.28 1.96
C VAL A 195 10.75 18.17 1.43
N THR A 196 11.73 18.20 2.32
CA THR A 196 13.15 18.08 1.98
C THR A 196 13.47 16.68 1.45
N THR A 197 12.98 15.66 2.17
CA THR A 197 13.30 14.27 1.89
C THR A 197 12.05 13.40 1.98
N TRP A 198 11.91 12.50 1.02
CA TRP A 198 10.81 11.56 0.90
C TRP A 198 11.26 10.14 1.26
N SER A 199 10.36 9.37 1.87
CA SER A 199 10.47 7.91 1.92
C SER A 199 9.43 7.30 0.99
N ALA A 200 9.66 6.05 0.56
CA ALA A 200 8.68 5.30 -0.22
C ALA A 200 7.32 5.22 0.49
N SER A 201 7.33 5.00 1.81
CA SER A 201 6.10 4.97 2.64
C SER A 201 5.38 6.32 2.70
N ARG A 202 6.13 7.43 2.84
CA ARG A 202 5.55 8.79 2.83
C ARG A 202 4.92 9.10 1.48
N LEU A 203 5.59 8.80 0.38
CA LEU A 203 5.04 8.98 -0.96
C LEU A 203 3.78 8.12 -1.15
N HIS A 204 3.81 6.87 -0.67
CA HIS A 204 2.68 5.96 -0.79
C HIS A 204 1.43 6.43 -0.02
N ASP A 205 1.58 7.07 1.14
CA ASP A 205 0.43 7.65 1.86
C ASP A 205 -0.26 8.76 1.06
N TRP A 206 0.54 9.65 0.47
CA TRP A 206 0.04 10.71 -0.41
C TRP A 206 -0.56 10.15 -1.70
N LEU A 207 0.05 9.10 -2.26
CA LEU A 207 -0.43 8.41 -3.45
C LEU A 207 -1.80 7.75 -3.22
N LYS A 208 -2.01 7.12 -2.06
CA LYS A 208 -3.29 6.48 -1.69
C LYS A 208 -4.41 7.50 -1.56
N CYS A 209 -4.14 8.58 -0.81
CA CYS A 209 -5.08 9.68 -0.61
C CYS A 209 -4.33 10.94 -0.17
N PRO A 210 -4.26 11.99 -1.02
CA PRO A 210 -3.56 13.23 -0.68
C PRO A 210 -4.07 13.87 0.61
N ARG A 211 -5.38 13.83 0.85
CA ARG A 211 -5.97 14.28 2.12
C ARG A 211 -5.44 13.50 3.33
N SER A 212 -5.38 12.18 3.23
CA SER A 212 -4.84 11.33 4.29
C SER A 212 -3.35 11.59 4.51
N GLY A 213 -2.58 11.68 3.43
CA GLY A 213 -1.16 12.03 3.47
C GLY A 213 -0.93 13.37 4.18
N TRP A 214 -1.74 14.38 3.90
CA TRP A 214 -1.67 15.68 4.57
C TRP A 214 -2.05 15.62 6.05
N LEU A 215 -3.21 15.06 6.39
CA LEU A 215 -3.68 14.96 7.79
C LEU A 215 -2.71 14.17 8.67
N ASN A 216 -2.16 13.06 8.16
CA ASN A 216 -1.23 12.21 8.89
C ASN A 216 0.17 12.83 8.98
N ARG A 217 0.75 13.24 7.85
CA ARG A 217 2.18 13.59 7.80
C ARG A 217 2.46 15.05 8.13
N VAL A 218 1.48 15.93 7.95
CA VAL A 218 1.63 17.38 8.18
C VAL A 218 0.98 17.77 9.50
N LEU A 219 -0.30 17.41 9.67
CA LEU A 219 -1.04 17.78 10.88
C LEU A 219 -0.86 16.81 12.06
N LYS A 220 -0.32 15.60 11.81
CA LYS A 220 -0.20 14.53 12.81
C LYS A 220 -1.53 14.27 13.53
N ALA A 221 -2.62 14.31 12.76
CA ALA A 221 -3.99 14.17 13.24
C ALA A 221 -4.50 12.71 13.16
N ASN A 222 -3.59 11.75 13.12
CA ASN A 222 -3.92 10.34 13.13
C ASN A 222 -4.47 9.91 14.48
N GLN A 223 -5.33 8.89 14.48
CA GLN A 223 -5.71 8.21 15.71
C GLN A 223 -4.47 7.63 16.42
N GLU A 224 -4.49 7.63 17.76
CA GLU A 224 -3.51 6.90 18.56
C GLU A 224 -3.67 5.40 18.29
N GLU A 225 -2.54 4.72 18.09
CA GLU A 225 -2.52 3.27 17.94
C GLU A 225 -2.93 2.61 19.27
N LEU A 226 -4.06 1.91 19.26
CA LEU A 226 -4.48 1.08 20.38
C LEU A 226 -3.61 -0.18 20.38
N GLN A 227 -2.88 -0.42 21.48
CA GLN A 227 -2.17 -1.68 21.67
C GLN A 227 -3.18 -2.83 21.74
N SER A 228 -3.06 -3.79 20.83
CA SER A 228 -3.77 -5.07 20.93
C SER A 228 -3.18 -5.90 22.08
N GLU A 229 -4.02 -6.70 22.75
CA GLU A 229 -3.55 -7.66 23.76
C GLU A 229 -2.61 -8.72 23.17
N ASP A 230 -2.69 -8.97 21.86
CA ASP A 230 -1.76 -9.83 21.12
C ASP A 230 -0.49 -9.08 20.68
N LEU A 231 0.64 -9.79 20.70
CA LEU A 231 1.91 -9.34 20.13
C LEU A 231 1.71 -8.97 18.65
N ASP A 232 1.98 -7.70 18.34
CA ASP A 232 1.79 -7.08 17.04
C ASP A 232 2.34 -7.93 15.88
N SER A 233 1.49 -8.15 14.86
CA SER A 233 1.83 -8.80 13.59
C SER A 233 3.14 -8.28 12.96
N ARG A 234 3.45 -7.00 13.17
CA ARG A 234 4.70 -6.37 12.73
C ARG A 234 5.92 -6.94 13.45
N THR A 235 5.80 -7.20 14.76
CA THR A 235 6.87 -7.82 15.55
C THR A 235 7.17 -9.23 15.05
N HIS A 236 6.13 -9.98 14.65
CA HIS A 236 6.30 -11.31 14.06
C HIS A 236 6.97 -11.25 12.67
N GLY A 237 6.53 -10.33 11.79
CA GLY A 237 7.15 -10.14 10.49
C GLY A 237 8.61 -9.74 10.59
N ASN A 238 8.93 -8.78 11.47
CA ASN A 238 10.31 -8.34 11.72
C ASN A 238 11.20 -9.49 12.20
N LEU A 239 10.68 -10.37 13.07
CA LEU A 239 11.44 -11.54 13.52
C LEU A 239 11.87 -12.44 12.36
N LEU A 240 10.96 -12.76 11.42
CA LEU A 240 11.29 -13.58 10.25
C LEU A 240 12.30 -12.89 9.32
N HIS A 241 12.18 -11.57 9.12
CA HIS A 241 13.16 -10.79 8.35
C HIS A 241 14.55 -10.88 8.99
N PHE A 242 14.63 -10.65 10.31
CA PHE A 242 15.90 -10.70 11.01
C PHE A 242 16.55 -12.08 11.03
N ILE A 243 15.78 -13.15 11.19
CA ILE A 243 16.30 -14.53 11.11
C ILE A 243 16.85 -14.79 9.71
N HIS A 244 16.15 -14.38 8.66
CA HIS A 244 16.63 -14.51 7.29
C HIS A 244 17.95 -13.75 7.07
N HIS A 245 18.03 -12.52 7.57
CA HIS A 245 19.27 -11.73 7.48
C HIS A 245 20.43 -12.38 8.25
N ASP A 246 20.18 -12.93 9.43
CA ASP A 246 21.21 -13.64 10.21
C ASP A 246 21.74 -14.88 9.49
N ILE A 247 20.86 -15.66 8.85
CA ILE A 247 21.25 -16.82 8.04
C ILE A 247 22.23 -16.37 6.94
N LEU A 248 21.86 -15.34 6.18
CA LEU A 248 22.70 -14.81 5.12
C LEU A 248 24.03 -14.26 5.66
N CYS A 249 23.99 -13.46 6.72
CA CYS A 249 25.19 -12.87 7.33
C CYS A 249 26.14 -13.95 7.86
N HIS A 250 25.61 -14.98 8.53
CA HIS A 250 26.41 -16.05 9.09
C HIS A 250 27.06 -16.92 8.00
N ILE A 251 26.28 -17.35 7.01
CA ILE A 251 26.74 -18.33 5.99
C ILE A 251 27.57 -17.66 4.89
N LEU A 252 27.19 -16.46 4.46
CA LEU A 252 27.86 -15.72 3.38
C LEU A 252 28.89 -14.71 3.90
N LYS A 253 29.09 -14.63 5.23
CA LYS A 253 30.00 -13.68 5.90
C LYS A 253 29.72 -12.22 5.55
N MET A 254 28.44 -11.90 5.39
CA MET A 254 27.97 -10.54 5.14
C MET A 254 27.68 -9.81 6.45
N LYS A 255 27.46 -8.50 6.37
CA LYS A 255 26.92 -7.71 7.47
C LYS A 255 25.75 -6.85 6.98
N ILE A 256 24.81 -6.62 7.89
CA ILE A 256 23.65 -5.76 7.67
C ILE A 256 24.14 -4.32 7.43
N GLY A 257 23.66 -3.68 6.37
CA GLY A 257 23.99 -2.29 6.01
C GLY A 257 25.30 -2.10 5.26
N GLU A 258 26.16 -3.12 5.15
CA GLU A 258 27.40 -3.08 4.37
C GLU A 258 27.21 -3.82 3.03
N GLU A 259 27.68 -3.23 1.92
CA GLU A 259 27.76 -3.93 0.63
C GLU A 259 29.00 -4.82 0.58
N PHE A 260 28.85 -6.03 0.04
CA PHE A 260 29.96 -6.90 -0.33
C PHE A 260 30.58 -6.43 -1.65
N ASP A 261 31.87 -6.08 -1.62
CA ASP A 261 32.64 -5.67 -2.81
C ASP A 261 32.94 -6.88 -3.70
N SER A 262 31.96 -7.24 -4.53
CA SER A 262 32.07 -8.34 -5.48
C SER A 262 33.06 -8.13 -6.62
N ILE A 263 33.68 -6.95 -6.72
CA ILE A 263 34.66 -6.63 -7.77
C ILE A 263 36.06 -6.98 -7.29
N ASN A 264 36.39 -6.59 -6.06
CA ASN A 264 37.73 -6.76 -5.49
C ASN A 264 37.84 -7.95 -4.54
N GLU A 265 36.72 -8.44 -4.00
CA GLU A 265 36.68 -9.56 -3.09
C GLU A 265 36.06 -10.80 -3.74
N ASN A 266 36.56 -11.96 -3.33
CA ASN A 266 35.99 -13.26 -3.70
C ASN A 266 35.41 -13.92 -2.46
N ARG A 267 34.24 -14.53 -2.62
CA ARG A 267 33.65 -15.39 -1.59
C ARG A 267 33.55 -16.82 -2.09
N GLU A 268 33.82 -17.77 -1.21
CA GLU A 268 33.69 -19.20 -1.51
C GLU A 268 32.24 -19.56 -1.88
N ASN A 269 31.27 -19.00 -1.14
CA ASN A 269 29.86 -19.31 -1.29
C ASN A 269 29.11 -18.15 -1.95
N ILE A 270 28.55 -18.36 -3.13
CA ILE A 270 27.81 -17.34 -3.89
C ILE A 270 26.39 -17.16 -3.35
N SER A 271 25.79 -18.17 -2.76
CA SER A 271 24.42 -18.15 -2.26
C SER A 271 24.26 -19.23 -1.20
N ILE A 272 23.13 -19.24 -0.50
CA ILE A 272 22.81 -20.32 0.47
C ILE A 272 22.73 -21.67 -0.26
N GLY A 273 22.09 -21.72 -1.43
CA GLY A 273 22.04 -22.94 -2.24
C GLY A 273 23.41 -23.46 -2.70
N ASN A 274 24.41 -22.57 -2.79
CA ASN A 274 25.78 -22.90 -3.18
C ASN A 274 26.75 -23.03 -2.00
N SER A 275 26.28 -22.97 -0.74
CA SER A 275 27.18 -22.89 0.42
C SER A 275 27.78 -24.22 0.88
N TYR A 276 27.60 -25.30 0.10
CA TYR A 276 27.91 -26.70 0.44
C TYR A 276 27.27 -27.24 1.74
N LEU A 277 26.46 -26.43 2.42
CA LEU A 277 25.72 -26.81 3.61
C LEU A 277 24.45 -27.54 3.21
N SER A 278 24.10 -28.57 3.97
CA SER A 278 22.78 -29.19 3.90
C SER A 278 21.73 -28.22 4.45
N LYS A 279 20.49 -28.36 3.97
CA LYS A 279 19.35 -27.58 4.50
C LYS A 279 19.19 -27.75 6.01
N ASN A 280 19.58 -28.91 6.55
CA ASN A 280 19.52 -29.19 7.99
C ASN A 280 20.53 -28.37 8.80
N GLU A 281 21.73 -28.15 8.24
CA GLU A 281 22.74 -27.28 8.85
C GLU A 281 22.31 -25.82 8.81
N VAL A 282 21.71 -25.37 7.70
CA VAL A 282 21.13 -24.03 7.61
C VAL A 282 19.97 -23.85 8.60
N MET A 283 19.15 -24.88 8.79
CA MET A 283 18.07 -24.87 9.79
C MET A 283 18.61 -24.74 11.22
N LYS A 284 19.76 -25.36 11.51
CA LYS A 284 20.43 -25.17 12.81
C LYS A 284 20.78 -23.70 13.03
N VAL A 285 21.44 -23.05 12.07
CA VAL A 285 21.80 -21.62 12.15
C VAL A 285 20.55 -20.74 12.35
N ALA A 286 19.47 -21.05 11.64
CA ALA A 286 18.21 -20.32 11.75
C ALA A 286 17.57 -20.44 13.14
N LEU A 287 17.61 -21.63 13.75
CA LEU A 287 17.10 -21.86 15.10
C LEU A 287 17.97 -21.22 16.19
N GLU A 288 19.29 -21.17 16.00
CA GLU A 288 20.21 -20.44 16.89
C GLU A 288 19.93 -18.92 16.83
N SER A 289 19.67 -18.38 15.64
CA SER A 289 19.21 -17.00 15.48
C SER A 289 17.86 -16.77 16.17
N LEU A 290 16.89 -17.67 15.99
CA LEU A 290 15.58 -17.57 16.63
C LEU A 290 15.69 -17.52 18.16
N ASP A 291 16.47 -18.42 18.77
CA ASP A 291 16.67 -18.47 20.22
C ASP A 291 17.20 -17.13 20.76
N SER A 292 18.22 -16.58 20.09
CA SER A 292 18.81 -15.30 20.50
C SER A 292 17.84 -14.12 20.44
N ARG A 293 16.90 -14.12 19.48
CA ARG A 293 15.99 -12.99 19.21
C ARG A 293 14.65 -13.11 19.91
N ALA A 294 14.19 -14.34 20.16
CA ALA A 294 12.90 -14.62 20.74
C ALA A 294 12.97 -15.59 21.93
N PRO A 295 13.77 -15.29 22.98
CA PRO A 295 13.90 -16.17 24.15
C PRO A 295 12.57 -16.37 24.90
N TRP A 296 11.59 -15.49 24.66
CA TRP A 296 10.24 -15.62 25.20
C TRP A 296 9.46 -16.82 24.65
N LEU A 297 9.94 -17.49 23.58
CA LEU A 297 9.30 -18.70 23.05
C LEU A 297 9.39 -19.90 24.01
N ASP A 298 10.30 -19.88 24.99
CA ASP A 298 10.34 -20.88 26.08
C ASP A 298 9.25 -20.63 27.16
N ARG A 299 8.36 -19.66 26.99
CA ARG A 299 7.22 -19.48 27.92
C ARG A 299 6.14 -20.55 27.73
N THR A 300 5.42 -20.85 28.80
CA THR A 300 4.38 -21.90 28.85
C THR A 300 2.98 -21.43 28.46
N ASP A 301 2.84 -20.15 28.07
CA ASP A 301 1.55 -19.63 27.62
C ASP A 301 1.16 -20.18 26.24
N ALA A 302 -0.15 -20.26 25.98
CA ALA A 302 -0.68 -20.86 24.77
C ALA A 302 -0.23 -20.15 23.48
N VAL A 303 0.03 -18.84 23.55
CA VAL A 303 0.46 -18.04 22.40
C VAL A 303 1.90 -18.39 22.04
N SER A 304 2.79 -18.47 23.02
CA SER A 304 4.20 -18.88 22.83
C SER A 304 4.30 -20.30 22.28
N ILE A 305 3.52 -21.25 22.82
CA ILE A 305 3.48 -22.64 22.34
C ILE A 305 3.03 -22.72 20.88
N HIS A 306 1.93 -22.05 20.53
CA HIS A 306 1.43 -22.06 19.17
C HIS A 306 2.44 -21.43 18.19
N ARG A 307 3.06 -20.30 18.58
CA ARG A 307 4.05 -19.60 17.74
C ARG A 307 5.33 -20.41 17.53
N LEU A 308 5.83 -21.08 18.57
CA LEU A 308 6.97 -21.98 18.46
C LEU A 308 6.69 -23.05 17.39
N GLN A 309 5.52 -23.69 17.46
CA GLN A 309 5.12 -24.71 16.51
C GLN A 309 4.96 -24.17 15.08
N VAL A 310 4.40 -22.96 14.91
CA VAL A 310 4.27 -22.33 13.58
C VAL A 310 5.65 -21.97 13.00
N LEU A 311 6.56 -21.41 13.80
CA LEU A 311 7.86 -20.95 13.35
C LEU A 311 8.80 -22.12 13.00
N THR A 312 8.87 -23.12 13.87
CA THR A 312 9.89 -24.18 13.82
C THR A 312 9.35 -25.54 13.41
N GLY A 313 8.04 -25.77 13.55
CA GLY A 313 7.43 -27.10 13.44
C GLY A 313 7.65 -28.01 14.66
N MET A 314 8.34 -27.54 15.69
CA MET A 314 8.62 -28.29 16.92
C MET A 314 7.56 -28.03 17.98
N ASN A 315 7.30 -29.04 18.83
CA ASN A 315 6.65 -28.80 20.11
C ASN A 315 7.68 -28.29 21.14
N ARG A 316 7.20 -27.92 22.33
CA ARG A 316 8.04 -27.38 23.40
C ARG A 316 9.13 -28.36 23.87
N GLU A 317 8.79 -29.63 24.05
CA GLU A 317 9.73 -30.64 24.52
C GLU A 317 10.88 -30.81 23.52
N GLN A 318 10.54 -30.96 22.23
CA GLN A 318 11.51 -31.05 21.14
C GLN A 318 12.40 -29.81 21.05
N TYR A 319 11.83 -28.62 21.19
CA TYR A 319 12.61 -27.38 21.14
C TYR A 319 13.56 -27.26 22.33
N ASN A 320 13.11 -27.61 23.53
CA ASN A 320 13.94 -27.54 24.74
C ASN A 320 15.04 -28.61 24.75
N GLU A 321 14.77 -29.81 24.22
CA GLU A 321 15.79 -30.82 23.97
C GLU A 321 16.83 -30.33 22.95
N TRP A 322 16.37 -29.66 21.88
CA TRP A 322 17.25 -29.08 20.87
C TRP A 322 18.09 -27.92 21.45
N LEU A 323 17.52 -27.04 22.27
CA LEU A 323 18.26 -25.96 22.94
C LEU A 323 19.37 -26.50 23.86
N ALA A 324 19.12 -27.64 24.53
CA ALA A 324 20.11 -28.29 25.37
C ALA A 324 21.24 -28.94 24.55
N ASN A 325 20.97 -29.36 23.31
CA ASN A 325 21.94 -29.96 22.41
C ASN A 325 21.70 -29.60 20.93
N PRO A 326 22.12 -28.39 20.48
CA PRO A 326 21.81 -27.90 19.14
C PRO A 326 22.46 -28.74 18.03
N THR A 327 21.61 -29.41 17.24
CA THR A 327 22.02 -30.30 16.14
C THR A 327 21.31 -29.94 14.83
N PRO A 328 21.86 -30.31 13.66
CA PRO A 328 21.17 -30.16 12.39
C PRO A 328 19.83 -30.90 12.37
N VAL A 329 18.77 -30.22 11.95
CA VAL A 329 17.39 -30.76 11.93
C VAL A 329 16.72 -30.45 10.60
N GLU A 330 15.78 -31.29 10.19
CA GLU A 330 15.01 -31.08 8.95
C GLU A 330 14.27 -29.73 8.96
N PRO A 331 14.33 -28.93 7.86
CA PRO A 331 13.58 -27.69 7.73
C PRO A 331 12.08 -27.90 7.93
N LYS A 332 11.52 -27.28 8.97
CA LYS A 332 10.08 -27.32 9.29
C LYS A 332 9.57 -25.96 9.74
N GLY A 333 8.25 -25.84 9.78
CA GLY A 333 7.58 -24.57 10.10
C GLY A 333 7.90 -23.46 9.10
N ARG A 334 7.57 -22.22 9.47
CA ARG A 334 7.78 -21.04 8.62
C ARG A 334 9.25 -20.81 8.28
N ILE A 335 10.15 -20.97 9.25
CA ILE A 335 11.59 -20.82 9.05
C ILE A 335 12.09 -21.86 8.04
N GLY A 336 11.65 -23.11 8.17
CA GLY A 336 11.97 -24.15 7.19
C GLY A 336 11.59 -23.77 5.76
N THR A 337 10.43 -23.12 5.56
CA THR A 337 10.04 -22.66 4.22
C THR A 337 10.94 -21.57 3.66
N ILE A 338 11.49 -20.69 4.50
CA ILE A 338 12.44 -19.65 4.08
C ILE A 338 13.71 -20.32 3.57
N ILE A 339 14.22 -21.31 4.30
CA ILE A 339 15.41 -22.08 3.91
C ILE A 339 15.16 -22.78 2.57
N GLU A 340 14.05 -23.49 2.44
CA GLU A 340 13.67 -24.17 1.19
C GLU A 340 13.63 -23.21 -0.01
N ALA A 341 13.13 -21.99 0.20
CA ALA A 341 13.06 -20.97 -0.85
C ALA A 341 14.44 -20.38 -1.18
N GLU A 342 15.32 -20.15 -0.20
CA GLU A 342 16.68 -19.66 -0.43
C GLU A 342 17.54 -20.64 -1.21
N PHE A 343 17.34 -21.95 -1.00
CA PHE A 343 17.99 -22.99 -1.81
C PHE A 343 17.51 -23.01 -3.27
N SER A 344 16.36 -22.40 -3.58
CA SER A 344 15.80 -22.31 -4.94
C SER A 344 16.27 -21.10 -5.74
N ILE A 345 17.08 -20.21 -5.14
CA ILE A 345 17.60 -18.99 -5.78
C ILE A 345 19.13 -18.96 -5.79
N SER A 346 19.75 -20.06 -6.23
CA SER A 346 21.19 -20.29 -6.13
C SER A 346 22.04 -19.41 -7.05
N ASP A 347 21.47 -18.90 -8.15
CA ASP A 347 22.23 -18.15 -9.17
C ASP A 347 22.28 -16.64 -8.89
N GLY A 348 21.63 -16.17 -7.82
CA GLY A 348 21.75 -14.82 -7.31
C GLY A 348 22.81 -14.73 -6.23
N MET A 349 23.67 -13.71 -6.31
CA MET A 349 24.67 -13.38 -5.29
C MET A 349 24.14 -12.23 -4.41
N PRO A 350 23.68 -12.48 -3.16
CA PRO A 350 23.41 -11.39 -2.24
C PRO A 350 24.65 -10.52 -2.04
N ILE A 351 24.56 -9.24 -2.36
CA ILE A 351 25.66 -8.27 -2.16
C ILE A 351 25.30 -7.20 -1.13
N GLY A 352 24.03 -7.00 -0.81
CA GLY A 352 23.60 -6.06 0.22
C GLY A 352 22.36 -6.57 0.94
N ILE A 353 22.30 -6.34 2.24
CA ILE A 353 21.14 -6.62 3.09
C ILE A 353 20.89 -5.38 3.92
N GLU A 354 19.65 -4.90 3.95
CA GLU A 354 19.26 -3.67 4.65
C GLU A 354 20.17 -2.48 4.28
N TRP A 355 20.49 -2.36 2.99
CA TRP A 355 21.37 -1.31 2.48
C TRP A 355 20.67 0.05 2.58
N ASP A 356 21.31 1.01 3.24
CA ASP A 356 20.75 2.34 3.48
C ASP A 356 21.21 3.33 2.40
N THR A 357 20.28 4.10 1.85
CA THR A 357 20.59 5.21 0.93
C THR A 357 21.50 6.26 1.57
N ASP A 358 21.48 6.40 2.90
CA ASP A 358 22.31 7.32 3.65
C ASP A 358 23.81 6.97 3.56
N ASN A 359 24.14 5.73 3.18
CA ASN A 359 25.52 5.32 2.91
C ASN A 359 26.13 6.07 1.70
N TYR A 360 25.30 6.55 0.78
CA TYR A 360 25.74 7.31 -0.40
C TYR A 360 25.62 8.82 -0.19
N ASP A 361 24.45 9.29 0.24
CA ASP A 361 24.17 10.71 0.48
C ASP A 361 23.27 10.86 1.71
N GLU A 362 23.79 11.49 2.77
CA GLU A 362 23.09 11.71 4.02
C GLU A 362 21.89 12.67 3.89
N ASP A 363 21.78 13.45 2.82
CA ASP A 363 20.60 14.27 2.51
C ASP A 363 19.54 13.50 1.69
N GLY A 364 19.87 12.28 1.28
CA GLY A 364 19.06 11.39 0.45
C GLY A 364 19.37 11.54 -1.04
N ILE A 365 19.13 10.46 -1.78
CA ILE A 365 19.46 10.36 -3.21
C ILE A 365 18.49 11.18 -4.05
N GLU A 366 19.00 12.07 -4.89
CA GLU A 366 18.19 12.87 -5.81
C GLU A 366 17.74 12.05 -7.02
N ILE A 367 16.44 11.88 -7.19
CA ILE A 367 15.82 11.24 -8.35
C ILE A 367 15.22 12.30 -9.26
N ASP A 368 15.62 12.23 -10.53
CA ASP A 368 15.16 13.11 -11.60
C ASP A 368 14.84 12.31 -12.87
N ILE A 369 13.89 12.82 -13.67
CA ILE A 369 13.49 12.25 -14.96
C ILE A 369 13.50 13.37 -16.02
N PRO A 370 14.06 13.11 -17.22
CA PRO A 370 13.94 14.01 -18.36
C PRO A 370 12.48 14.20 -18.81
N SER A 371 12.16 15.40 -19.32
CA SER A 371 10.79 15.76 -19.74
C SER A 371 10.21 14.81 -20.78
N GLU A 372 11.01 14.44 -21.78
CA GLU A 372 10.64 13.63 -22.94
C GLU A 372 10.18 12.20 -22.59
N ILE A 373 10.53 11.71 -21.40
CA ILE A 373 10.13 10.39 -20.91
C ILE A 373 9.30 10.44 -19.63
N THR A 374 8.96 11.64 -19.14
CA THR A 374 8.12 11.81 -17.95
C THR A 374 6.65 11.57 -18.30
N SER A 375 6.05 10.56 -17.69
CA SER A 375 4.64 10.20 -17.93
C SER A 375 3.69 11.04 -17.06
N PRO A 376 2.47 11.39 -17.53
CA PRO A 376 1.91 11.13 -18.85
C PRO A 376 2.11 12.28 -19.85
N HIS A 377 2.46 13.49 -19.39
CA HIS A 377 2.39 14.71 -20.20
C HIS A 377 3.70 15.07 -20.92
N MET A 378 4.77 14.30 -20.72
CA MET A 378 6.12 14.64 -21.20
C MET A 378 6.58 16.03 -20.75
N GLN A 379 6.33 16.35 -19.49
CA GLN A 379 6.68 17.62 -18.87
C GLN A 379 7.67 17.41 -17.73
N LYS A 380 8.59 18.35 -17.56
CA LYS A 380 9.56 18.31 -16.46
C LYS A 380 8.84 18.44 -15.11
N LEU A 381 9.05 17.48 -14.23
CA LEU A 381 8.66 17.58 -12.83
C LEU A 381 9.88 17.95 -11.97
N PRO A 382 9.69 18.63 -10.82
CA PRO A 382 10.77 18.87 -9.89
C PRO A 382 11.37 17.55 -9.38
N PRO A 383 12.71 17.46 -9.23
CA PRO A 383 13.34 16.28 -8.65
C PRO A 383 12.94 16.12 -7.18
N ILE A 384 13.14 14.90 -6.66
CA ILE A 384 12.89 14.57 -5.26
C ILE A 384 14.11 13.91 -4.65
N ARG A 385 14.42 14.23 -3.39
CA ARG A 385 15.39 13.45 -2.60
C ARG A 385 14.68 12.34 -1.86
N VAL A 386 15.22 11.13 -1.96
CA VAL A 386 14.66 9.95 -1.32
C VAL A 386 15.61 9.33 -0.31
N LYS A 387 15.04 8.86 0.79
CA LYS A 387 15.70 8.02 1.78
C LYS A 387 14.94 6.72 1.98
N GLY A 388 15.68 5.66 2.29
CA GLY A 388 15.11 4.38 2.62
C GLY A 388 16.17 3.30 2.74
N GLN A 389 15.69 2.11 3.09
CA GLN A 389 16.51 0.94 3.27
C GLN A 389 16.04 -0.14 2.31
N ILE A 390 16.96 -0.73 1.57
CA ILE A 390 16.72 -1.81 0.62
C ILE A 390 16.98 -3.14 1.32
N ASP A 391 15.93 -3.92 1.55
CA ASP A 391 16.00 -5.16 2.32
C ASP A 391 17.05 -6.14 1.77
N ARG A 392 17.09 -6.36 0.44
CA ARG A 392 18.10 -7.23 -0.20
C ARG A 392 18.45 -6.79 -1.62
N VAL A 393 19.73 -6.85 -1.93
CA VAL A 393 20.30 -6.62 -3.27
C VAL A 393 21.09 -7.86 -3.69
N ASP A 394 20.74 -8.41 -4.85
CA ASP A 394 21.49 -9.50 -5.47
C ASP A 394 22.19 -9.01 -6.73
N GLN A 395 23.42 -9.47 -6.97
CA GLN A 395 24.05 -9.45 -8.28
C GLN A 395 23.73 -10.74 -9.03
N VAL A 396 23.64 -10.69 -10.36
CA VAL A 396 23.48 -11.87 -11.23
C VAL A 396 24.53 -11.91 -12.34
N PRO A 397 24.88 -13.11 -12.85
CA PRO A 397 25.89 -13.25 -13.89
C PRO A 397 25.37 -12.81 -15.27
N PHE A 398 26.31 -12.44 -16.15
CA PHE A 398 26.09 -12.14 -17.57
C PHE A 398 25.95 -13.40 -18.44
N ASP A 399 26.26 -14.57 -17.88
CA ASP A 399 26.18 -15.85 -18.55
C ASP A 399 25.33 -16.85 -17.75
N LYS A 400 24.85 -17.88 -18.44
CA LYS A 400 24.03 -18.94 -17.84
C LYS A 400 24.81 -19.91 -16.94
N ASP A 401 26.14 -19.95 -17.07
CA ASP A 401 26.98 -20.89 -16.34
C ASP A 401 27.52 -20.28 -15.04
N GLY A 402 27.15 -19.03 -14.71
CA GLY A 402 27.53 -18.35 -13.49
C GLY A 402 29.01 -18.02 -13.39
N LYS A 403 29.69 -17.72 -14.51
CA LYS A 403 31.14 -17.50 -14.56
C LYS A 403 31.54 -16.03 -14.76
N LEU A 404 30.69 -15.24 -15.41
CA LEU A 404 30.95 -13.86 -15.77
C LEU A 404 30.06 -12.94 -14.93
N TRP A 405 30.57 -12.46 -13.81
CA TRP A 405 29.83 -11.59 -12.88
C TRP A 405 30.10 -10.09 -13.10
N PHE A 406 31.21 -9.77 -13.76
CA PHE A 406 31.67 -8.39 -13.96
C PHE A 406 32.10 -8.16 -15.41
N ASN A 407 31.56 -7.11 -16.03
CA ASN A 407 31.94 -6.66 -17.36
C ASN A 407 32.95 -5.50 -17.26
N LYS A 408 34.22 -5.78 -17.59
CA LYS A 408 35.31 -4.79 -17.52
C LYS A 408 35.13 -3.64 -18.52
N ASP A 409 34.48 -3.91 -19.65
CA ASP A 409 34.22 -2.93 -20.71
C ASP A 409 32.90 -2.19 -20.50
N GLY A 410 32.23 -2.38 -19.36
CA GLY A 410 31.03 -1.65 -18.99
C GLY A 410 31.31 -0.19 -18.62
N ASP A 411 30.31 0.66 -18.80
CA ASP A 411 30.36 2.08 -18.54
C ASP A 411 30.45 2.41 -17.04
N ASN A 412 31.04 3.56 -16.71
CA ASN A 412 31.16 4.07 -15.35
C ASN A 412 30.10 5.13 -15.00
N SER A 413 29.13 5.37 -15.88
CA SER A 413 28.05 6.33 -15.64
C SER A 413 26.82 5.64 -15.07
N ILE A 414 25.94 6.42 -14.44
CA ILE A 414 24.62 5.96 -14.00
C ILE A 414 23.87 5.35 -15.19
N ALA A 415 23.24 4.19 -14.98
CA ALA A 415 22.46 3.53 -16.03
C ALA A 415 21.37 4.48 -16.59
N PRO A 416 21.23 4.59 -17.92
CA PRO A 416 20.19 5.43 -18.49
C PRO A 416 18.81 4.79 -18.23
N LEU A 417 17.78 5.62 -18.06
CA LEU A 417 16.41 5.12 -17.90
C LEU A 417 15.96 4.38 -19.17
N LYS A 418 16.24 4.95 -20.35
CA LYS A 418 16.02 4.31 -21.65
C LYS A 418 17.33 3.71 -22.17
N LEU A 419 17.36 2.39 -22.39
CA LEU A 419 18.51 1.68 -22.94
C LEU A 419 18.52 1.67 -24.48
N THR A 420 17.34 1.70 -25.11
CA THR A 420 17.23 1.86 -26.56
C THR A 420 17.82 3.20 -26.99
N ASP A 421 18.56 3.18 -28.10
CA ASP A 421 19.29 4.32 -28.66
C ASP A 421 20.53 4.75 -27.85
N SER A 422 21.04 3.88 -26.98
CA SER A 422 22.28 4.08 -26.22
C SER A 422 23.26 2.92 -26.44
N ASP A 423 24.56 3.23 -26.51
CA ASP A 423 25.64 2.23 -26.54
C ASP A 423 26.08 1.82 -25.11
N TRP A 424 25.41 2.34 -24.07
CA TRP A 424 25.73 2.09 -22.67
C TRP A 424 25.61 0.61 -22.29
N LYS A 425 26.62 0.08 -21.61
CA LYS A 425 26.70 -1.31 -21.15
C LYS A 425 26.93 -1.38 -19.65
N PRO A 426 26.21 -2.27 -18.95
CA PRO A 426 26.43 -2.44 -17.52
C PRO A 426 27.74 -3.14 -17.20
N LYS A 427 28.28 -2.81 -16.02
CA LYS A 427 29.37 -3.53 -15.34
C LYS A 427 28.86 -4.68 -14.48
N ARG A 428 27.75 -4.47 -13.77
CA ARG A 428 27.06 -5.48 -12.97
C ARG A 428 25.57 -5.48 -13.32
N LEU A 429 24.97 -6.66 -13.23
CA LEU A 429 23.52 -6.85 -13.34
C LEU A 429 22.96 -7.07 -11.95
N ILE A 430 21.96 -6.27 -11.57
CA ILE A 430 21.46 -6.19 -10.19
C ILE A 430 19.98 -6.53 -10.12
N ILE A 431 19.58 -7.20 -9.04
CA ILE A 431 18.19 -7.47 -8.67
C ILE A 431 17.92 -6.89 -7.29
N ILE A 432 16.82 -6.15 -7.15
CA ILE A 432 16.36 -5.61 -5.88
C ILE A 432 15.19 -6.44 -5.34
N ARG A 433 15.27 -6.87 -4.08
CA ARG A 433 14.18 -7.60 -3.41
C ARG A 433 13.75 -6.88 -2.16
N ASP A 434 12.46 -6.68 -2.05
CA ASP A 434 11.81 -6.19 -0.84
C ASP A 434 11.16 -7.38 -0.12
N LEU A 435 11.40 -7.48 1.18
CA LEU A 435 10.89 -8.57 2.00
C LEU A 435 9.53 -8.17 2.57
N LYS A 436 8.62 -9.13 2.59
CA LYS A 436 7.28 -8.95 3.13
C LYS A 436 6.86 -10.19 3.88
N THR A 437 6.07 -9.99 4.93
CA THR A 437 5.38 -11.07 5.64
C THR A 437 3.88 -10.92 5.44
N SER A 438 3.17 -12.00 5.12
CA SER A 438 1.70 -12.00 5.02
C SER A 438 1.10 -13.36 5.32
N GLU A 439 -0.03 -13.35 6.03
CA GLU A 439 -0.85 -14.53 6.31
C GLU A 439 -2.07 -14.65 5.37
N SER A 440 -2.45 -13.57 4.68
CA SER A 440 -3.74 -13.49 3.98
C SER A 440 -3.64 -13.36 2.47
N LYS A 441 -2.53 -12.81 1.95
CA LYS A 441 -2.37 -12.56 0.51
C LYS A 441 -1.55 -13.65 -0.15
N SER A 442 -1.94 -14.02 -1.36
CA SER A 442 -1.12 -14.91 -2.17
C SER A 442 0.19 -14.23 -2.56
N SER A 443 1.21 -15.05 -2.79
CA SER A 443 2.54 -14.62 -3.25
C SER A 443 2.48 -13.72 -4.50
N LYS A 444 1.75 -14.17 -5.53
CA LYS A 444 1.54 -13.42 -6.77
C LYS A 444 0.80 -12.09 -6.54
N GLU A 445 -0.24 -12.10 -5.72
CA GLU A 445 -1.00 -10.88 -5.42
C GLU A 445 -0.12 -9.85 -4.70
N ARG A 446 0.65 -10.25 -3.68
CA ARG A 446 1.54 -9.32 -2.98
C ARG A 446 2.63 -8.75 -3.90
N HIS A 447 3.17 -9.58 -4.79
CA HIS A 447 4.13 -9.14 -5.80
C HIS A 447 3.54 -8.07 -6.72
N ASN A 448 2.35 -8.30 -7.28
CA ASN A 448 1.64 -7.31 -8.11
C ASN A 448 1.37 -5.99 -7.35
N ILE A 449 1.02 -6.07 -6.06
CA ILE A 449 0.85 -4.89 -5.21
C ILE A 449 2.15 -4.10 -5.11
N GLY A 450 3.28 -4.77 -4.86
CA GLY A 450 4.60 -4.14 -4.76
C GLY A 450 5.04 -3.48 -6.07
N LEU A 451 4.72 -4.13 -7.19
CA LEU A 451 5.11 -3.68 -8.52
C LEU A 451 4.26 -2.51 -9.03
N LEU A 452 2.94 -2.53 -8.80
CA LEU A 452 2.01 -1.64 -9.49
C LEU A 452 1.22 -0.70 -8.57
N GLU A 453 0.95 -1.10 -7.32
CA GLU A 453 0.23 -0.23 -6.37
C GLU A 453 1.19 0.67 -5.57
N GLU A 454 2.34 0.11 -5.18
CA GLU A 454 3.40 0.73 -4.37
C GLU A 454 4.46 1.38 -5.27
N LEU A 455 5.32 2.23 -4.69
CA LEU A 455 6.39 2.95 -5.40
C LEU A 455 7.79 2.47 -5.01
N GLN A 456 7.87 1.66 -3.95
CA GLN A 456 9.12 1.32 -3.27
C GLN A 456 10.14 0.66 -4.19
N LEU A 457 9.75 -0.39 -4.92
CA LEU A 457 10.67 -1.13 -5.79
C LEU A 457 11.31 -0.24 -6.88
N ALA A 458 10.52 0.63 -7.49
CA ALA A 458 11.01 1.54 -8.53
C ALA A 458 11.97 2.60 -7.96
N ILE A 459 11.60 3.20 -6.81
CA ILE A 459 12.45 4.17 -6.12
C ILE A 459 13.78 3.54 -5.74
N TYR A 460 13.76 2.33 -5.16
CA TYR A 460 14.95 1.63 -4.68
C TYR A 460 15.84 1.15 -5.83
N ALA A 461 15.24 0.64 -6.91
CA ALA A 461 15.99 0.32 -8.12
C ALA A 461 16.74 1.55 -8.66
N ARG A 462 16.05 2.70 -8.75
CA ARG A 462 16.70 3.91 -9.25
C ARG A 462 17.74 4.48 -8.30
N ALA A 463 17.46 4.45 -7.00
CA ALA A 463 18.40 4.88 -5.96
C ALA A 463 19.69 4.06 -6.03
N TRP A 464 19.59 2.74 -6.20
CA TRP A 464 20.75 1.86 -6.38
C TRP A 464 21.60 2.25 -7.59
N GLU A 465 20.98 2.45 -8.77
CA GLU A 465 21.70 2.84 -10.00
C GLU A 465 22.42 4.19 -9.89
N ILE A 466 21.86 5.12 -9.10
CA ILE A 466 22.48 6.44 -8.87
C ILE A 466 23.66 6.32 -7.91
N ALA A 467 23.51 5.52 -6.85
CA ALA A 467 24.56 5.29 -5.87
C ALA A 467 25.73 4.46 -6.42
N HIS A 468 25.48 3.61 -7.42
CA HIS A 468 26.46 2.71 -8.02
C HIS A 468 26.55 2.88 -9.55
N PRO A 469 27.21 3.94 -10.05
CA PRO A 469 27.43 4.11 -11.48
C PRO A 469 28.07 2.86 -12.13
N GLY A 470 27.51 2.42 -13.26
CA GLY A 470 27.87 1.18 -13.94
C GLY A 470 26.99 -0.03 -13.59
N ASP A 471 26.20 0.03 -12.53
CA ASP A 471 25.22 -1.01 -12.23
C ASP A 471 23.93 -0.80 -13.03
N LEU A 472 23.34 -1.89 -13.52
CA LEU A 472 22.00 -1.89 -14.09
C LEU A 472 21.09 -2.79 -13.27
N VAL A 473 20.01 -2.22 -12.76
CA VAL A 473 18.95 -3.03 -12.15
C VAL A 473 18.14 -3.67 -13.27
N VAL A 474 18.25 -5.00 -13.37
CA VAL A 474 17.60 -5.84 -14.39
C VAL A 474 16.38 -6.58 -13.85
N GLY A 475 16.11 -6.50 -12.55
CA GLY A 475 14.91 -7.07 -11.96
C GLY A 475 14.57 -6.48 -10.61
N VAL A 476 13.29 -6.48 -10.27
CA VAL A 476 12.82 -6.17 -8.92
C VAL A 476 11.78 -7.18 -8.47
N GLY A 477 11.62 -7.34 -7.16
CA GLY A 477 10.44 -8.04 -6.70
C GLY A 477 10.30 -8.23 -5.21
N ILE A 478 9.41 -9.16 -4.85
CA ILE A 478 8.98 -9.37 -3.47
C ILE A 478 9.35 -10.79 -3.04
N SER A 479 10.11 -10.87 -1.95
CA SER A 479 10.29 -12.09 -1.16
C SER A 479 9.16 -12.15 -0.13
N LEU A 480 8.16 -13.00 -0.36
CA LEU A 480 7.05 -13.15 0.57
C LEU A 480 7.29 -14.31 1.53
N PHE A 481 7.48 -13.99 2.80
CA PHE A 481 7.50 -14.94 3.91
C PHE A 481 6.05 -15.21 4.34
N SER A 482 5.52 -16.36 3.94
CA SER A 482 4.16 -16.84 4.25
C SER A 482 4.21 -18.32 4.62
N HIS A 483 3.06 -19.01 4.71
CA HIS A 483 3.01 -20.47 4.86
C HIS A 483 3.82 -21.20 3.79
N LYS A 484 3.99 -20.59 2.61
CA LYS A 484 4.96 -21.00 1.59
C LYS A 484 5.79 -19.79 1.19
N THR A 485 7.06 -19.78 1.58
CA THR A 485 7.98 -18.72 1.15
C THR A 485 8.25 -18.80 -0.35
N SER A 486 8.35 -17.63 -0.99
CA SER A 486 8.60 -17.52 -2.42
C SER A 486 9.23 -16.18 -2.77
N HIS A 487 10.08 -16.19 -3.78
CA HIS A 487 10.75 -15.00 -4.30
C HIS A 487 10.19 -14.72 -5.70
N ASN A 488 9.38 -13.68 -5.85
CA ASN A 488 8.86 -13.29 -7.18
C ASN A 488 9.65 -12.12 -7.73
N LEU A 489 9.84 -12.10 -9.05
CA LEU A 489 10.61 -11.07 -9.74
C LEU A 489 9.93 -10.66 -11.05
N GLU A 490 9.84 -9.36 -11.30
CA GLU A 490 9.65 -8.81 -12.64
C GLU A 490 11.03 -8.43 -13.19
N ILE A 491 11.34 -8.83 -14.43
CA ILE A 491 12.67 -8.66 -15.01
C ILE A 491 12.64 -7.93 -16.36
N SER A 492 13.79 -7.35 -16.71
CA SER A 492 14.08 -6.81 -18.03
C SER A 492 14.26 -7.91 -19.07
N ASN A 493 13.83 -7.63 -20.30
CA ASN A 493 13.98 -8.53 -21.43
C ASN A 493 15.29 -8.31 -22.21
N VAL A 494 16.09 -7.31 -21.84
CA VAL A 494 17.38 -6.99 -22.49
C VAL A 494 18.39 -8.13 -22.33
N PHE A 495 18.27 -8.91 -21.26
CA PHE A 495 19.17 -10.03 -20.93
C PHE A 495 18.40 -11.35 -20.86
N PRO A 496 18.10 -11.99 -22.01
CA PRO A 496 17.24 -13.17 -22.05
C PRO A 496 17.77 -14.37 -21.24
N HIS A 497 19.08 -14.45 -21.02
CA HIS A 497 19.70 -15.53 -20.25
C HIS A 497 19.27 -15.52 -18.78
N ILE A 498 18.89 -14.37 -18.23
CA ILE A 498 18.40 -14.23 -16.85
C ILE A 498 17.16 -15.11 -16.62
N ASN A 499 16.32 -15.33 -17.64
CA ASN A 499 15.16 -16.24 -17.56
C ASN A 499 15.51 -17.70 -17.27
N LYS A 500 16.79 -18.07 -17.40
CA LYS A 500 17.28 -19.44 -17.21
C LYS A 500 18.04 -19.62 -15.89
N LEU A 501 18.19 -18.55 -15.12
CA LEU A 501 18.85 -18.58 -13.82
C LEU A 501 17.85 -18.96 -12.73
N ASP A 502 18.31 -19.71 -11.74
CA ASP A 502 17.59 -19.99 -10.50
C ASP A 502 17.65 -18.76 -9.61
N ILE A 503 16.76 -17.79 -9.86
CA ILE A 503 16.66 -16.52 -9.14
C ILE A 503 15.24 -16.25 -8.60
N GLY A 504 14.33 -17.19 -8.79
CA GLY A 504 12.96 -17.16 -8.25
C GLY A 504 11.90 -17.28 -9.33
N ILE A 505 10.66 -16.93 -8.96
CA ILE A 505 9.48 -17.00 -9.82
C ILE A 505 9.40 -15.73 -10.66
N ILE A 506 9.73 -15.84 -11.95
CA ILE A 506 9.71 -14.71 -12.88
C ILE A 506 8.27 -14.41 -13.34
N SER A 507 7.88 -13.15 -13.25
CA SER A 507 6.69 -12.58 -13.87
C SER A 507 7.03 -11.77 -15.13
N ARG A 508 5.99 -11.53 -15.92
CA ARG A 508 6.00 -10.76 -17.16
C ARG A 508 4.85 -9.76 -17.19
N THR A 509 4.56 -9.19 -16.02
CA THR A 509 3.38 -8.35 -15.81
C THR A 509 3.51 -7.05 -16.57
N THR A 510 4.72 -6.52 -16.75
CA THR A 510 4.90 -5.22 -17.36
C THR A 510 5.02 -5.29 -18.91
N GLU A 511 5.23 -6.50 -19.47
CA GLU A 511 5.41 -6.74 -20.93
C GLU A 511 4.28 -6.20 -21.80
N ASP A 512 3.03 -6.36 -21.38
CA ASP A 512 1.84 -5.93 -22.14
C ASP A 512 1.41 -4.50 -21.80
N LEU A 513 1.99 -3.91 -20.76
CA LEU A 513 1.47 -2.70 -20.11
C LEU A 513 2.31 -1.45 -20.42
N TYR A 514 3.62 -1.54 -20.36
CA TYR A 514 4.49 -0.36 -20.28
C TYR A 514 5.31 -0.12 -21.55
N ARG A 515 5.29 1.14 -22.02
CA ARG A 515 6.24 1.73 -22.98
C ARG A 515 6.60 3.14 -22.53
N PHE A 516 7.59 3.78 -23.16
CA PHE A 516 7.85 5.20 -22.90
C PHE A 516 6.78 6.09 -23.56
N PRO A 517 6.45 7.26 -22.97
CA PRO A 517 5.40 8.13 -23.50
C PRO A 517 5.75 8.75 -24.87
N ASN A 518 7.03 8.81 -25.23
CA ASN A 518 7.51 9.29 -26.53
C ASN A 518 7.56 8.20 -27.62
N GLU A 519 7.14 6.97 -27.32
CA GLU A 519 7.06 5.89 -28.31
C GLU A 519 5.68 5.80 -28.97
N ASN A 520 5.68 5.29 -30.20
CA ASN A 520 4.46 4.96 -30.94
C ASN A 520 3.86 3.62 -30.48
N ASN A 521 2.85 3.15 -31.21
CA ASN A 521 2.17 1.87 -30.95
C ASN A 521 2.96 0.60 -31.33
N ASN A 522 4.22 0.73 -31.72
CA ASN A 522 5.14 -0.39 -31.95
C ASN A 522 6.45 -0.17 -31.16
N PRO A 523 6.38 -0.19 -29.81
CA PRO A 523 7.52 0.16 -28.97
C PRO A 523 8.63 -0.89 -29.05
N SER A 524 9.88 -0.44 -29.18
CA SER A 524 11.06 -1.30 -29.17
C SER A 524 11.80 -1.27 -27.83
N SER A 525 11.44 -0.34 -26.94
CA SER A 525 12.07 -0.20 -25.63
C SER A 525 11.84 -1.40 -24.72
N ASP A 526 12.73 -1.53 -23.74
CA ASP A 526 12.55 -2.47 -22.65
C ASP A 526 11.37 -2.07 -21.76
N GLN A 527 10.43 -3.01 -21.64
CA GLN A 527 9.18 -2.87 -20.92
C GLN A 527 9.38 -2.58 -19.42
N PHE A 528 10.41 -3.18 -18.82
CA PHE A 528 10.73 -3.02 -17.41
C PHE A 528 11.32 -1.63 -17.14
N ARG A 529 12.19 -1.13 -18.03
CA ARG A 529 12.68 0.26 -17.99
C ARG A 529 11.55 1.27 -18.14
N ALA A 530 10.59 1.01 -19.02
CA ALA A 530 9.40 1.85 -19.18
C ALA A 530 8.52 1.84 -17.91
N TRP A 531 8.32 0.67 -17.28
CA TRP A 531 7.65 0.55 -15.99
C TRP A 531 8.36 1.38 -14.91
N LEU A 532 9.67 1.17 -14.73
CA LEU A 532 10.48 1.89 -13.76
C LEU A 532 10.30 3.41 -13.94
N THR A 533 10.45 3.90 -15.17
CA THR A 533 10.32 5.32 -15.50
C THR A 533 8.91 5.85 -15.21
N HIS A 534 7.87 5.09 -15.52
CA HIS A 534 6.49 5.48 -15.20
C HIS A 534 6.25 5.54 -13.69
N ARG A 535 6.70 4.54 -12.91
CA ARG A 535 6.56 4.55 -11.43
C ARG A 535 7.32 5.71 -10.78
N LEU A 536 8.49 6.05 -11.31
CA LEU A 536 9.23 7.23 -10.88
C LEU A 536 8.45 8.51 -11.25
N SER A 537 7.87 8.61 -12.44
CA SER A 537 7.04 9.75 -12.85
C SER A 537 5.86 9.96 -11.91
N VAL A 538 5.19 8.87 -11.50
CA VAL A 538 4.13 8.88 -10.47
C VAL A 538 4.67 9.42 -9.14
N SER A 539 5.87 8.99 -8.72
CA SER A 539 6.52 9.43 -7.49
C SER A 539 6.82 10.95 -7.49
N LEU A 540 7.44 11.46 -8.56
CA LEU A 540 7.69 12.90 -8.73
C LEU A 540 6.36 13.68 -8.78
N GLY A 541 5.34 13.13 -9.46
CA GLY A 541 4.01 13.72 -9.54
C GLY A 541 3.36 13.87 -8.17
N VAL A 542 3.41 12.83 -7.33
CA VAL A 542 2.87 12.85 -5.96
C VAL A 542 3.54 13.94 -5.13
N ALA A 543 4.88 13.99 -5.15
CA ALA A 543 5.64 15.00 -4.43
C ALA A 543 5.33 16.42 -4.93
N ASN A 544 5.22 16.60 -6.25
CA ASN A 544 4.84 17.87 -6.85
C ASN A 544 3.43 18.30 -6.44
N ASN A 545 2.45 17.38 -6.45
CA ASN A 545 1.10 17.68 -5.99
C ASN A 545 1.07 18.06 -4.49
N ALA A 546 1.87 17.41 -3.65
CA ALA A 546 2.03 17.81 -2.24
C ALA A 546 2.64 19.21 -2.12
N LYS A 547 3.67 19.53 -2.92
CA LYS A 547 4.29 20.87 -2.98
C LYS A 547 3.29 21.95 -3.40
N LEU A 548 2.41 21.63 -4.34
CA LEU A 548 1.33 22.50 -4.81
C LEU A 548 0.13 22.57 -3.85
N GLY A 549 0.13 21.79 -2.76
CA GLY A 549 -0.95 21.80 -1.77
C GLY A 549 -2.23 21.10 -2.22
N LYS A 550 -2.14 20.22 -3.22
CA LYS A 550 -3.28 19.44 -3.71
C LYS A 550 -3.61 18.32 -2.72
N VAL A 551 -4.50 18.59 -1.78
CA VAL A 551 -4.91 17.68 -0.69
C VAL A 551 -6.33 17.15 -0.85
N HIS A 552 -6.77 16.99 -2.10
CA HIS A 552 -8.10 16.50 -2.40
C HIS A 552 -8.30 15.05 -1.89
N PRO A 553 -9.51 14.68 -1.47
CA PRO A 553 -9.81 13.32 -1.06
C PRO A 553 -9.96 12.40 -2.27
N THR A 554 -9.53 11.16 -2.11
CA THR A 554 -9.71 10.07 -3.09
C THR A 554 -10.34 8.88 -2.37
N PRO A 555 -11.56 9.06 -1.83
CA PRO A 555 -12.16 8.06 -0.97
C PRO A 555 -12.38 6.77 -1.78
N SER A 556 -12.11 5.64 -1.15
CA SER A 556 -12.35 4.31 -1.71
C SER A 556 -12.50 3.34 -0.54
N LYS A 557 -13.30 2.29 -0.70
CA LYS A 557 -13.50 1.28 0.35
C LYS A 557 -12.17 0.78 0.92
N LYS A 558 -11.28 0.31 0.03
CA LYS A 558 -9.95 -0.23 0.38
C LYS A 558 -9.09 0.76 1.19
N VAL A 559 -9.09 2.05 0.83
CA VAL A 559 -8.26 3.05 1.52
C VAL A 559 -8.94 3.56 2.79
N CYS A 560 -10.26 3.82 2.77
CA CYS A 560 -11.00 4.42 3.88
C CYS A 560 -11.14 3.50 5.09
N THR A 561 -11.36 2.18 4.89
CA THR A 561 -11.55 1.21 5.98
C THR A 561 -10.37 1.23 6.97
N TYR A 562 -9.15 1.29 6.45
CA TYR A 562 -7.89 1.28 7.21
C TYR A 562 -7.23 2.67 7.32
N CYS A 563 -7.95 3.74 6.98
CA CYS A 563 -7.40 5.09 7.05
C CYS A 563 -7.31 5.56 8.50
N SER A 564 -6.11 5.93 8.94
CA SER A 564 -5.83 6.43 10.30
C SER A 564 -6.50 7.76 10.64
N VAL A 565 -7.00 8.49 9.63
CA VAL A 565 -7.73 9.77 9.79
C VAL A 565 -9.20 9.64 9.44
N LYS A 566 -9.73 8.41 9.35
CA LYS A 566 -11.13 8.17 8.96
C LYS A 566 -12.13 8.90 9.85
N GLN A 567 -11.87 9.06 11.15
CA GLN A 567 -12.82 9.71 12.06
C GLN A 567 -12.98 11.22 11.84
N ILE A 568 -12.00 11.87 11.21
CA ILE A 568 -12.01 13.31 10.95
C ILE A 568 -12.18 13.65 9.47
N CYS A 569 -12.45 12.64 8.63
CA CYS A 569 -12.63 12.82 7.20
C CYS A 569 -14.12 12.67 6.85
N ASP A 570 -14.80 13.81 6.66
CA ASP A 570 -16.25 13.85 6.44
C ASP A 570 -16.69 13.08 5.19
N VAL A 571 -15.82 12.94 4.18
CA VAL A 571 -16.15 12.29 2.90
C VAL A 571 -15.67 10.83 2.81
N LYS A 572 -15.22 10.23 3.93
CA LYS A 572 -14.78 8.83 3.96
C LYS A 572 -15.87 7.90 3.38
N MET A 573 -15.48 6.88 2.62
CA MET A 573 -16.42 5.80 2.30
C MET A 573 -16.61 4.93 3.53
N GLU A 574 -17.86 4.73 3.93
CA GLU A 574 -18.24 3.78 4.97
C GLU A 574 -18.61 2.45 4.32
N ASP A 575 -18.32 1.34 5.01
CA ASP A 575 -18.84 0.05 4.61
C ASP A 575 -20.36 0.07 4.81
N GLY A 576 -21.12 -0.17 3.75
CA GLY A 576 -22.56 -0.42 3.91
C GLY A 576 -22.74 -1.61 4.85
N PHE A 577 -23.54 -1.42 5.90
CA PHE A 577 -23.95 -2.48 6.83
C PHE A 577 -24.75 -3.58 6.12
#